data_AF-A0A915UZS1-F1
#
_entry.id   AF-A0A915UZS1-F1
#
_cell.length_a   1.000
_cell.length_b   1.000
_cell.length_c   1.000
_cell.angle_alpha   90.00
_cell.angle_beta   90.00
_cell.angle_gamma   90.00
#
_symmetry.space_group_name_H-M   'P 1'
#
loop_
_entity.id
_entity.type
_entity.pdbx_description
1 polymer ?
#
loop_
_entity_poly.entity_id
_entity_poly.type
_entity_poly.pdbx_seq_one_letter_code
_entity_poly.pdbx_strand_id
1 'polypeptide(L)'
;MAVLNIRNLPDDVYARLRLRAAKSGRSMEAEARAILIAAVRPVHTSRDVADLQDWVVQLYGGRKPRRVVDGFIAERRREARKEASEEGQDGEGTA
;
A
#
# COMPACT_ATOMS: atom_id res chain seq x y z
N MET A 1 12.07 -7.19 30.52
CA MET A 1 12.89 -6.46 29.52
C MET A 1 13.96 -7.41 29.02
N ALA A 2 14.08 -7.63 27.71
CA ALA A 2 15.10 -8.52 27.17
C ALA A 2 16.44 -7.77 27.03
N VAL A 3 17.54 -8.45 27.36
CA VAL A 3 18.90 -7.96 27.20
C VAL A 3 19.58 -8.82 26.13
N LEU A 4 20.19 -8.18 25.13
CA LEU A 4 20.95 -8.82 24.06
C LEU A 4 22.42 -8.40 24.19
N ASN A 5 23.33 -9.37 24.25
CA ASN A 5 24.77 -9.12 24.23
C ASN A 5 25.33 -9.53 22.85
N ILE A 6 25.96 -8.58 22.15
CA ILE A 6 26.58 -8.80 20.85
C ILE A 6 28.10 -8.90 21.09
N ARG A 7 28.67 -10.08 20.86
CA ARG A 7 30.10 -10.34 21.02
C ARG A 7 30.81 -10.34 19.66
N ASN A 8 32.09 -10.02 19.67
CA ASN A 8 32.96 -10.03 18.49
C ASN A 8 32.40 -9.19 17.31
N LEU A 9 31.82 -8.01 17.63
CA LEU A 9 31.37 -7.09 16.61
C LEU A 9 32.60 -6.53 15.87
N PRO A 10 32.66 -6.62 14.53
CA PRO A 10 33.77 -6.03 13.78
C PRO A 10 33.93 -4.54 14.08
N ASP A 11 35.18 -4.09 14.23
CA ASP A 11 35.50 -2.72 14.64
C ASP A 11 34.95 -1.66 13.67
N ASP A 12 34.91 -1.98 12.37
CA ASP A 12 34.32 -1.12 11.34
C ASP A 12 32.82 -0.93 11.56
N VAL A 13 32.11 -2.00 11.94
CA VAL A 13 30.68 -1.96 12.25
C VAL A 13 30.44 -1.14 13.52
N TYR A 14 31.27 -1.33 14.55
CA TYR A 14 31.20 -0.53 15.78
C TYR A 14 31.38 0.97 15.51
N ALA A 15 32.40 1.34 14.74
CA ALA A 15 32.68 2.73 14.38
C ALA A 15 31.51 3.35 13.58
N ARG A 16 30.97 2.62 12.59
CA ARG A 16 29.83 3.06 11.79
C ARG A 16 28.56 3.23 12.63
N LEU A 17 28.30 2.32 13.57
CA LEU A 17 27.17 2.41 14.48
C LEU A 17 27.30 3.63 15.39
N ARG A 18 28.48 3.89 15.94
CA ARG A 18 28.76 5.07 16.77
C ARG A 18 28.51 6.37 16.01
N LEU A 19 29.01 6.47 14.78
CA LEU A 19 28.79 7.64 13.92
C LEU A 19 27.31 7.82 13.57
N ARG A 20 26.59 6.74 13.28
CA ARG A 20 25.15 6.77 12.98
C ARG A 20 24.32 7.20 14.20
N ALA A 21 24.67 6.73 15.39
CA ALA A 21 24.03 7.13 16.63
C ALA A 21 24.22 8.63 16.91
N ALA A 22 25.46 9.13 16.75
CA ALA A 22 25.77 10.55 16.89
C ALA A 22 24.99 11.42 15.89
N LYS A 23 24.92 11.00 14.61
CA LYS A 23 24.11 11.68 13.58
C LYS A 23 22.62 11.70 13.91
N SER A 24 22.12 10.68 14.58
CA SER A 24 20.70 10.53 14.94
C SER A 24 20.35 11.16 16.29
N GLY A 25 21.34 11.73 17.01
CA GLY A 25 21.13 12.31 18.35
C GLY A 25 20.73 11.28 19.41
N ARG A 26 21.12 10.00 19.23
CA ARG A 26 20.74 8.88 20.09
C ARG A 26 21.96 8.22 20.71
N SER A 27 21.75 7.48 21.80
CA SER A 27 22.78 6.58 22.34
C SER A 27 23.04 5.41 21.38
N MET A 28 24.21 4.78 21.47
CA MET A 28 24.52 3.59 20.66
C MET A 28 23.52 2.46 20.86
N GLU A 29 23.09 2.24 22.11
CA GLU A 29 22.08 1.22 22.42
C GLU A 29 20.73 1.54 21.76
N ALA A 30 20.30 2.81 21.83
CA ALA A 30 19.05 3.24 21.24
C ALA A 30 19.08 3.11 19.70
N GLU A 31 20.22 3.42 19.08
CA GLU A 31 20.39 3.23 17.64
C GLU A 31 20.42 1.74 17.25
N ALA A 32 21.15 0.91 17.99
CA ALA A 32 21.18 -0.54 17.78
C ALA A 32 19.78 -1.15 17.91
N ARG A 33 19.03 -0.75 18.95
CA ARG A 33 17.64 -1.14 19.16
C ARG A 33 16.75 -0.72 17.99
N ALA A 34 16.87 0.52 17.52
CA ALA A 34 16.09 1.01 16.39
C ALA A 34 16.37 0.21 15.10
N ILE A 35 17.64 -0.08 14.82
CA ILE A 35 18.05 -0.90 13.67
C ILE A 35 17.48 -2.31 13.78
N LEU A 36 17.61 -2.95 14.94
CA LEU A 36 17.08 -4.30 15.16
C LEU A 36 15.56 -4.32 14.98
N ILE A 37 14.84 -3.37 15.60
CA ILE A 37 13.38 -3.26 15.44
C ILE A 37 13.00 -3.11 13.96
N ALA A 38 13.67 -2.22 13.23
CA ALA A 38 13.37 -2.00 11.81
C ALA A 38 13.69 -3.23 10.94
N ALA A 39 14.74 -3.99 11.28
CA ALA A 39 15.15 -5.18 10.54
C ALA A 39 14.26 -6.39 10.82
N VAL A 40 13.76 -6.55 12.05
CA VAL A 40 12.97 -7.74 12.46
C VAL A 40 11.47 -7.53 12.43
N ARG A 41 10.99 -6.27 12.51
CA ARG A 41 9.57 -6.01 12.31
C ARG A 41 9.25 -6.31 10.85
N PRO A 42 8.21 -7.11 10.59
CA PRO A 42 7.72 -7.24 9.23
C PRO A 42 7.36 -5.83 8.76
N VAL A 43 8.07 -5.34 7.74
CA VAL A 43 7.52 -4.26 6.94
C VAL A 43 6.24 -4.87 6.40
N HIS A 44 5.08 -4.31 6.76
CA HIS A 44 3.79 -4.73 6.24
C HIS A 44 3.72 -4.39 4.73
N THR A 45 4.57 -5.02 3.91
CA THR A 45 4.54 -4.98 2.45
C THR A 45 3.61 -6.04 1.91
N SER A 46 3.35 -7.10 2.67
CA SER A 46 2.13 -7.88 2.49
C SER A 46 1.04 -7.20 3.31
N ARG A 47 0.33 -6.25 2.69
CA ARG A 47 -1.10 -6.16 3.01
C ARG A 47 -1.63 -7.51 2.56
N ASP A 48 -1.97 -8.38 3.49
CA ASP A 48 -2.64 -9.61 3.14
C ASP A 48 -3.89 -9.22 2.32
N VAL A 49 -4.25 -10.03 1.32
CA VAL A 49 -5.52 -9.84 0.62
C VAL A 49 -6.68 -9.86 1.61
N ALA A 50 -6.53 -10.61 2.72
CA ALA A 50 -7.43 -10.57 3.86
C ALA A 50 -7.54 -9.17 4.51
N ASP A 51 -6.41 -8.52 4.81
CA ASP A 51 -6.39 -7.17 5.40
C ASP A 51 -7.07 -6.14 4.50
N LEU A 52 -6.85 -6.24 3.19
CA LEU A 52 -7.51 -5.38 2.21
C LEU A 52 -9.02 -5.65 2.20
N GLN A 53 -9.41 -6.92 2.19
CA GLN A 53 -10.81 -7.32 2.14
C GLN A 53 -11.59 -6.83 3.35
N ASP A 54 -10.99 -6.90 4.54
CA ASP A 54 -11.54 -6.42 5.81
C ASP A 54 -11.67 -4.90 5.83
N TRP A 55 -10.64 -4.18 5.35
CA TRP A 55 -10.70 -2.74 5.19
C TRP A 55 -11.85 -2.32 4.25
N VAL A 56 -12.06 -3.03 3.15
CA VAL A 56 -13.19 -2.77 2.24
C VAL A 56 -14.53 -3.09 2.91
N VAL A 57 -14.65 -4.15 3.72
CA VAL A 57 -15.88 -4.43 4.50
C VAL A 57 -16.18 -3.26 5.44
N GLN A 58 -15.17 -2.78 6.15
CA GLN A 58 -15.31 -1.68 7.10
C GLN A 58 -15.71 -0.37 6.41
N LEU A 59 -15.10 -0.05 5.26
CA LEU A 59 -15.39 1.15 4.49
C LEU A 59 -16.87 1.24 4.07
N TYR A 60 -17.47 0.10 3.71
CA TYR A 60 -18.89 0.01 3.34
C TYR A 60 -19.81 -0.30 4.54
N GLY A 61 -19.32 -0.20 5.77
CA GLY A 61 -20.11 -0.43 6.99
C GLY A 61 -20.78 -1.81 7.02
N GLY A 62 -20.10 -2.83 6.49
CA GLY A 62 -20.64 -4.20 6.40
C GLY A 62 -21.64 -4.44 5.26
N ARG A 63 -22.04 -3.41 4.50
CA ARG A 63 -22.97 -3.54 3.36
C ARG A 63 -22.26 -3.25 2.05
N LYS A 64 -21.48 -4.23 1.58
CA LYS A 64 -20.84 -4.18 0.26
C LYS A 64 -21.91 -4.07 -0.84
N PRO A 65 -21.78 -3.13 -1.80
CA PRO A 65 -22.68 -3.05 -2.93
C PRO A 65 -22.67 -4.35 -3.74
N ARG A 66 -23.85 -4.86 -4.12
CA ARG A 66 -23.99 -6.06 -4.94
C ARG A 66 -24.10 -5.68 -6.41
N ARG A 67 -23.57 -6.49 -7.33
CA ARG A 67 -23.68 -6.32 -8.80
C ARG A 67 -23.08 -5.03 -9.36
N VAL A 68 -22.02 -4.51 -8.74
CA VAL A 68 -21.29 -3.32 -9.22
C VAL A 68 -20.75 -3.52 -10.65
N VAL A 69 -20.18 -4.70 -10.91
CA VAL A 69 -19.65 -5.05 -12.23
C VAL A 69 -20.77 -5.09 -13.27
N ASP A 70 -21.89 -5.77 -12.98
CA ASP A 70 -23.02 -5.83 -13.91
C ASP A 70 -23.59 -4.44 -14.21
N GLY A 71 -23.63 -3.56 -13.20
CA GLY A 71 -24.05 -2.16 -13.33
C GLY A 71 -23.16 -1.36 -14.29
N PHE A 72 -21.84 -1.40 -14.09
CA PHE A 72 -20.88 -0.69 -14.94
C PHE A 72 -20.84 -1.26 -16.38
N ILE A 73 -20.96 -2.57 -16.54
CA ILE A 73 -21.03 -3.19 -17.88
C ILE A 73 -22.31 -2.77 -18.60
N ALA A 74 -23.45 -2.71 -17.89
CA ALA A 74 -24.70 -2.25 -18.47
C ALA A 74 -24.65 -0.75 -18.82
N GLU A 75 -23.98 0.06 -18.01
CA GLU A 75 -23.76 1.49 -18.25
C GLU A 75 -22.91 1.73 -19.50
N ARG A 76 -21.73 1.11 -19.58
CA ARG A 76 -20.86 1.23 -20.76
C ARG A 76 -21.54 0.77 -22.05
N ARG A 77 -22.41 -0.25 -21.99
CA ARG A 77 -23.21 -0.70 -23.14
C ARG A 77 -24.30 0.29 -23.56
N ARG A 78 -24.85 1.07 -22.62
CA ARG A 78 -25.83 2.13 -22.93
C ARG A 78 -25.15 3.33 -23.57
N GLU A 79 -23.99 3.72 -23.08
CA GLU A 79 -23.18 4.79 -23.67
C GLU A 79 -22.77 4.46 -25.10
N ALA A 80 -22.23 3.25 -25.35
CA ALA A 80 -21.88 2.82 -26.70
C ALA A 80 -23.07 2.79 -27.68
N ARG A 81 -24.29 2.55 -27.20
CA ARG A 81 -25.51 2.61 -28.02
C ARG A 81 -25.94 4.04 -28.33
N LYS A 82 -25.73 4.98 -27.41
CA LYS A 82 -26.01 6.40 -27.61
C LYS A 82 -25.04 7.02 -28.61
N GLU A 83 -23.74 6.74 -28.44
CA GLU A 83 -22.69 7.17 -29.36
C GLU A 83 -22.99 6.68 -30.80
N ALA A 84 -23.38 5.41 -30.97
CA ALA A 84 -23.74 4.87 -32.29
C ALA A 84 -25.00 5.49 -32.92
N SER A 85 -25.94 5.98 -32.11
CA SER A 85 -27.14 6.68 -32.62
C SER A 85 -26.89 8.15 -32.93
N GLU A 86 -25.91 8.78 -32.26
CA GLU A 86 -25.50 10.16 -32.50
C GLU A 86 -24.65 10.25 -33.79
N GLU A 87 -23.74 9.30 -34.02
CA GLU A 87 -22.95 9.21 -35.26
C GLU A 87 -23.80 8.94 -36.52
N GLY A 88 -24.94 8.26 -36.38
CA GLY A 88 -25.88 8.00 -37.49
C GLY A 88 -26.74 9.20 -37.88
N GLN A 89 -26.86 10.22 -37.01
CA GLN A 89 -27.73 11.37 -37.22
C GLN A 89 -26.99 12.57 -37.83
N ASP A 90 -25.66 12.62 -37.68
CA ASP A 90 -24.78 13.63 -38.29
C ASP A 90 -24.43 13.33 -39.77
N GLY A 91 -24.79 12.14 -40.29
CA GLY A 91 -24.52 11.70 -41.66
C GLY A 91 -25.65 11.88 -42.68
N GLU A 92 -26.86 12.28 -42.25
CA GLU A 92 -28.07 12.35 -43.10
C GLU A 92 -28.52 13.79 -43.38
N GLY A 93 -27.56 14.72 -43.44
CA GLY A 93 -27.80 16.17 -43.54
C GLY A 93 -27.00 16.89 -44.62
N THR A 94 -26.62 16.23 -45.72
CA THR A 94 -26.11 16.92 -46.93
C THR A 94 -26.49 16.14 -48.18
N ALA A 95 -27.65 16.45 -48.74
CA ALA A 95 -28.00 16.22 -50.14
C ALA A 95 -28.56 17.51 -50.73
#